data_AF-A0A7C1NV78-F1
#
_entry.id   AF-A0A7C1NV78-F1
#
_cell.length_a   1.000
_cell.length_b   1.000
_cell.length_c   1.000
_cell.angle_alpha   90.00
_cell.angle_beta   90.00
_cell.angle_gamma   90.00
#
_symmetry.space_group_name_H-M   'P 1'
#
loop_
_entity.id
_entity.type
_entity.pdbx_description
1 polymer ?
#
loop_
_entity_poly.entity_id
_entity_poly.type
_entity_poly.pdbx_seq_one_letter_code
_entity_poly.pdbx_strand_id
1 'polypeptide(L)'
;LWLSATMRPSPWIAAEMGWFVAEFGRQPWTVDGVLPTAMSVSALSITEVALTLAGFVAFYTILFIIEMGLILKYIRKGPFQDVSETDAWVVRHNQRLAGRHNADAIAVPAE
;
A
#
# COMPACT_ATOMS: atom_id res chain seq x y z
N LEU A 1 -18.89 10.54 1.91
CA LEU A 1 -18.73 9.52 0.85
C LEU A 1 -17.97 10.04 -0.36
N TRP A 2 -18.32 11.21 -0.93
CA TRP A 2 -17.58 11.78 -2.07
C TRP A 2 -16.16 12.24 -1.72
N LEU A 3 -15.98 12.92 -0.58
CA LEU A 3 -14.67 13.34 -0.04
C LEU A 3 -13.69 12.18 0.16
N SER A 4 -14.16 11.06 0.71
CA SER A 4 -13.34 9.86 0.93
C SER A 4 -12.94 9.18 -0.38
N ALA A 5 -13.77 9.28 -1.43
CA ALA A 5 -13.45 8.69 -2.72
C ALA A 5 -12.36 9.48 -3.48
N THR A 6 -12.37 10.81 -3.35
CA THR A 6 -11.38 11.72 -3.97
C THR A 6 -10.06 11.79 -3.20
N MET A 7 -10.05 11.47 -1.90
CA MET A 7 -8.84 11.51 -1.06
C MET A 7 -7.93 10.27 -1.18
N ARG A 8 -8.35 9.19 -1.86
CA ARG A 8 -7.52 7.98 -2.03
C ARG A 8 -6.10 8.22 -2.58
N PRO A 9 -5.87 9.11 -3.57
CA PRO A 9 -4.51 9.42 -4.02
C PRO A 9 -3.77 10.46 -3.15
N SER A 10 -4.47 11.15 -2.25
CA SER A 10 -3.89 12.26 -1.48
C SER A 10 -2.74 11.86 -0.55
N PRO A 11 -2.78 10.72 0.17
CA PRO A 11 -1.66 10.28 0.99
C PRO A 11 -0.38 10.04 0.18
N TRP A 12 -0.52 9.49 -1.03
CA TRP A 12 0.62 9.28 -1.94
C TRP A 12 1.26 10.60 -2.33
N ILE A 13 0.45 11.57 -2.80
CA ILE A 13 0.96 12.89 -3.18
C ILE A 13 1.64 13.59 -1.99
N ALA A 14 1.05 13.51 -0.79
CA ALA A 14 1.62 14.12 0.40
C ALA A 14 2.98 13.50 0.78
N ALA A 15 3.11 12.17 0.67
CA ALA A 15 4.35 11.47 0.95
C ALA A 15 5.46 11.85 -0.05
N GLU A 16 5.17 11.84 -1.35
CA GLU A 16 6.13 12.22 -2.40
C GLU A 16 6.58 13.67 -2.25
N MET A 17 5.65 14.60 -1.96
CA MET A 17 6.00 16.00 -1.73
C MET A 17 6.79 16.21 -0.43
N GLY A 18 6.51 15.44 0.62
CA GLY A 18 7.27 15.48 1.87
C GLY A 18 8.74 15.08 1.66
N TRP A 19 8.97 13.98 0.94
CA TRP A 19 10.32 13.56 0.55
C TRP A 19 10.98 14.55 -0.40
N PHE A 20 10.26 15.08 -1.39
CA PHE A 20 10.82 16.10 -2.27
C PHE A 20 11.36 17.32 -1.50
N VAL A 21 10.58 17.84 -0.54
CA VAL A 21 11.01 18.97 0.30
C VAL A 21 12.23 18.63 1.15
N ALA A 22 12.28 17.42 1.71
CA ALA A 22 13.40 16.98 2.53
C ALA A 22 14.70 16.81 1.71
N GLU A 23 14.61 16.23 0.51
CA GLU A 23 15.79 15.92 -0.30
C GLU A 23 16.30 17.14 -1.05
N PHE A 24 15.38 17.91 -1.61
CA PHE A 24 15.72 19.13 -2.31
C PHE A 24 16.23 20.20 -1.33
N GLY A 25 15.68 20.24 -0.11
CA GLY A 25 16.17 21.12 0.96
C GLY A 25 17.60 20.83 1.40
N ARG A 26 18.14 19.64 1.09
CA ARG A 26 19.53 19.26 1.40
C ARG A 26 20.52 19.67 0.30
N GLN A 27 20.05 20.06 -0.89
CA GLN A 27 20.93 20.63 -1.93
C GLN A 27 21.52 21.96 -1.44
N PRO A 28 22.83 22.26 -1.63
CA PRO A 28 23.78 21.62 -2.56
C PRO A 28 24.66 20.50 -1.95
N TRP A 29 24.27 19.91 -0.81
CA TRP A 29 25.10 18.96 -0.06
C TRP A 29 24.55 17.53 -0.12
N THR A 30 25.41 16.57 -0.46
CA THR A 30 25.10 15.13 -0.31
C THR A 30 25.26 14.73 1.15
N VAL A 31 26.35 15.19 1.78
CA VAL A 31 26.60 15.12 3.22
C VAL A 31 26.88 16.54 3.69
N ASP A 32 26.07 17.02 4.62
CA ASP A 32 26.14 18.40 5.10
C ASP A 32 27.55 18.75 5.58
N GLY A 33 28.09 19.87 5.08
CA GLY A 33 29.43 20.36 5.40
C GLY A 33 30.62 19.50 4.94
N VAL A 34 30.41 18.36 4.29
CA VAL A 34 31.49 17.42 3.92
C VAL A 34 31.58 17.21 2.41
N LEU A 35 30.47 16.86 1.74
CA LEU A 35 30.50 16.48 0.33
C LEU A 35 29.41 17.22 -0.48
N PRO A 36 29.80 18.18 -1.33
CA PRO A 36 28.90 18.79 -2.30
C PRO A 36 28.37 17.78 -3.32
N THR A 37 27.10 17.95 -3.73
CA THR A 37 26.43 17.05 -4.68
C THR A 37 27.13 16.99 -6.03
N ALA A 38 27.70 18.10 -6.48
CA ALA A 38 28.45 18.19 -7.75
C ALA A 38 29.70 17.29 -7.79
N MET A 39 30.34 17.03 -6.65
CA MET A 39 31.52 16.14 -6.58
C MET A 39 31.16 14.69 -6.28
N SER A 40 29.89 14.41 -5.98
CA SER A 40 29.40 13.08 -5.61
C SER A 40 28.92 12.26 -6.82
N VAL A 41 29.03 12.80 -8.05
CA VAL A 41 28.56 12.15 -9.28
C VAL A 41 29.67 11.32 -9.91
N SER A 42 29.34 10.09 -10.33
CA SER A 42 30.27 9.20 -11.04
C SER A 42 30.59 9.70 -12.45
N ALA A 43 31.82 9.48 -12.92
CA ALA A 43 32.28 9.88 -14.25
C ALA A 43 31.79 8.94 -15.38
N LEU A 44 30.47 8.83 -15.57
CA LEU A 44 29.88 8.10 -16.69
C LEU A 44 29.50 9.04 -17.83
N SER A 45 29.40 8.49 -19.05
CA SER A 45 28.91 9.25 -20.19
C SER A 45 27.42 9.55 -20.03
N ILE A 46 26.99 10.71 -20.53
CA ILE A 46 25.58 11.13 -20.52
C ILE A 46 24.69 10.08 -21.21
N THR A 47 25.21 9.45 -22.26
CA THR A 47 24.50 8.41 -23.04
C THR A 47 24.21 7.16 -22.20
N GLU A 48 25.17 6.68 -21.41
CA GLU A 48 24.98 5.50 -20.55
C GLU A 48 23.96 5.77 -19.44
N VAL A 49 24.03 6.95 -18.81
CA VAL A 49 23.07 7.37 -17.78
C VAL A 49 21.67 7.50 -18.39
N ALA A 50 21.53 8.14 -19.56
CA ALA A 50 20.25 8.30 -20.21
C ALA A 50 19.64 6.96 -20.63
N LEU A 51 20.44 6.04 -21.17
CA LEU A 51 19.98 4.71 -21.58
C LEU A 51 19.50 3.89 -20.39
N THR A 52 20.28 3.84 -19.32
CA THR A 52 19.93 3.10 -18.10
C THR A 52 18.71 3.71 -17.40
N LEU A 53 18.63 5.04 -17.30
CA LEU A 53 17.47 5.75 -16.78
C LEU A 53 16.22 5.44 -17.60
N ALA A 54 16.29 5.51 -18.93
CA ALA A 54 15.18 5.17 -19.81
C ALA A 54 14.74 3.71 -19.62
N GLY A 55 15.69 2.79 -19.46
CA GLY A 55 15.43 1.38 -19.13
C GLY A 55 14.66 1.23 -17.82
N PHE A 56 15.10 1.89 -16.75
CA PHE A 56 14.40 1.85 -15.46
C PHE A 56 13.02 2.49 -15.52
N VAL A 57 12.87 3.65 -16.17
CA VAL A 57 11.57 4.32 -16.35
C VAL A 57 10.62 3.40 -17.10
N ALA A 58 11.04 2.81 -18.22
CA ALA A 58 10.21 1.89 -19.00
C ALA A 58 9.81 0.66 -18.16
N PHE A 59 10.77 0.04 -17.47
CA PHE A 59 10.54 -1.13 -16.64
C PHE A 59 9.52 -0.84 -15.53
N TYR A 60 9.74 0.20 -14.72
CA TYR A 60 8.82 0.56 -13.63
C TYR A 60 7.46 1.00 -14.15
N THR A 61 7.38 1.67 -15.31
CA THR A 61 6.10 2.02 -15.93
C THR A 61 5.29 0.77 -16.30
N ILE A 62 5.93 -0.25 -16.87
CA ILE A 62 5.28 -1.53 -17.18
C ILE A 62 4.77 -2.19 -15.91
N LEU A 63 5.59 -2.26 -14.85
CA LEU A 63 5.18 -2.83 -13.56
C LEU A 63 3.97 -2.07 -12.99
N PHE A 64 4.00 -0.74 -13.02
CA PHE A 64 2.90 0.09 -12.55
C PHE A 64 1.60 -0.17 -13.30
N ILE A 65 1.64 -0.30 -14.63
CA ILE A 65 0.45 -0.62 -15.45
C ILE A 65 -0.12 -1.99 -15.09
N ILE A 66 0.76 -2.99 -14.93
CA ILE A 66 0.35 -4.36 -14.55
C ILE A 66 -0.28 -4.34 -13.17
N GLU A 67 0.39 -3.75 -12.18
CA GLU A 67 -0.08 -3.66 -10.80
C GLU A 67 -1.44 -2.96 -10.73
N MET A 68 -1.58 -1.81 -11.38
CA MET A 68 -2.83 -1.06 -11.35
C MET A 68 -3.95 -1.79 -12.09
N GLY A 69 -3.63 -2.51 -13.16
CA GLY A 69 -4.54 -3.42 -13.83
C GLY A 69 -5.02 -4.56 -12.93
N LEU A 70 -4.12 -5.16 -12.15
CA LEU A 70 -4.44 -6.20 -11.17
C LEU A 70 -5.31 -5.64 -10.04
N ILE A 71 -4.91 -4.54 -9.42
CA ILE A 71 -5.65 -3.91 -8.33
C ILE A 71 -7.08 -3.60 -8.78
N LEU A 72 -7.28 -2.97 -9.94
CA LEU A 72 -8.61 -2.67 -10.47
C LEU A 72 -9.41 -3.95 -10.80
N LYS A 73 -8.75 -4.98 -11.33
CA LYS A 73 -9.39 -6.27 -11.61
C LYS A 73 -9.90 -6.93 -10.34
N TYR A 74 -9.10 -6.97 -9.27
CA TYR A 74 -9.47 -7.59 -7.99
C TYR A 74 -10.48 -6.74 -7.20
N ILE A 75 -10.36 -5.40 -7.23
CA ILE A 75 -11.36 -4.51 -6.64
C ILE A 75 -12.74 -4.72 -7.29
N ARG A 76 -12.79 -4.84 -8.63
CA ARG A 76 -14.04 -5.11 -9.36
C ARG A 76 -14.60 -6.51 -9.12
N LYS A 77 -13.71 -7.49 -8.89
CA LYS A 77 -14.10 -8.83 -8.49
C LYS A 77 -14.83 -8.75 -7.15
N GLY A 78 -14.34 -7.99 -6.18
CA GLY A 78 -15.00 -7.88 -4.87
C GLY A 78 -14.90 -9.18 -4.07
N PRO A 79 -15.47 -9.23 -2.86
CA PRO A 79 -15.16 -10.26 -1.86
C PRO A 79 -15.78 -11.64 -2.12
N PHE A 80 -16.48 -11.86 -3.24
CA PHE A 80 -17.29 -13.07 -3.46
C PHE A 80 -16.52 -14.40 -3.39
N GLN A 81 -15.19 -14.38 -3.56
CA GLN A 81 -14.37 -15.59 -3.43
C GLN A 81 -14.20 -16.05 -1.97
N ASP A 82 -14.43 -15.17 -1.00
CA ASP A 82 -14.25 -15.42 0.44
C ASP A 82 -15.60 -15.50 1.19
N VAL A 83 -16.71 -15.22 0.51
CA VAL A 83 -18.04 -15.16 1.15
C VAL A 83 -18.47 -16.54 1.65
N SER A 84 -18.25 -17.61 0.89
CA SER A 84 -18.65 -18.96 1.33
C SER A 84 -17.85 -19.45 2.55
N GLU A 85 -16.55 -19.15 2.60
CA GLU A 85 -15.69 -19.52 3.75
C GLU A 85 -16.02 -18.67 4.97
N THR A 86 -16.24 -17.37 4.76
CA THR A 86 -16.67 -16.42 5.80
C THR A 86 -18.02 -16.83 6.37
N ASP A 87 -19.02 -17.13 5.53
CA ASP A 87 -20.34 -17.57 5.96
C ASP A 87 -20.27 -18.89 6.74
N ALA A 88 -19.49 -19.86 6.27
CA ALA A 88 -19.27 -21.11 6.99
C ALA A 88 -18.59 -20.89 8.35
N TRP A 89 -17.65 -19.95 8.44
CA TRP A 89 -17.03 -19.55 9.70
C TRP A 89 -18.02 -18.87 10.64
N VAL A 90 -18.82 -17.91 10.14
CA VAL A 90 -19.84 -17.18 10.91
C VAL A 90 -20.88 -18.14 11.49
N VAL A 91 -21.37 -19.10 10.69
CA VAL A 91 -22.31 -20.12 11.14
C VAL A 91 -21.70 -20.96 12.28
N ARG A 92 -20.46 -21.46 12.12
CA ARG A 92 -19.77 -22.21 13.18
C ARG A 92 -19.53 -21.38 14.43
N HIS A 93 -19.26 -20.08 14.29
CA HIS A 93 -19.03 -19.17 15.41
C HIS A 93 -20.31 -18.94 16.20
N ASN A 94 -21.42 -18.63 15.52
CA ASN A 94 -22.72 -18.44 16.14
C ASN A 94 -23.24 -19.71 16.83
N GLN A 95 -23.03 -20.89 16.22
CA GLN A 95 -23.36 -22.18 16.85
C GLN A 95 -22.60 -22.40 18.17
N ARG A 96 -21.31 -22.03 18.22
CA ARG A 96 -20.52 -22.10 19.46
C ARG A 96 -21.05 -21.15 20.54
N LEU A 97 -21.41 -19.92 20.17
CA LEU A 97 -21.97 -18.95 21.10
C LEU A 97 -23.35 -19.37 21.61
N ALA A 98 -24.21 -19.90 20.74
CA ALA A 98 -25.52 -20.44 21.12
C ALA A 98 -25.39 -21.65 22.05
N GLY A 99 -24.40 -22.53 21.82
CA GLY A 99 -24.09 -23.65 22.72
C GLY A 99 -23.64 -23.19 24.11
N ARG A 100 -22.82 -22.13 24.20
CA ARG A 100 -22.46 -21.51 25.49
C ARG A 100 -23.64 -20.86 26.20
N HIS A 101 -24.47 -20.11 25.47
CA HIS A 101 -25.65 -19.48 26.05
C HIS A 101 -26.61 -20.50 26.68
N ASN A 102 -26.82 -21.65 26.02
CA ASN A 102 -27.63 -22.74 26.59
C ASN A 102 -26.97 -23.37 27.82
N ALA A 103 -25.64 -23.55 27.82
CA ALA A 103 -24.92 -24.06 28.99
C ALA A 103 -24.99 -23.10 30.18
N ASP A 104 -24.84 -21.80 29.94
CA ASP A 104 -24.97 -20.76 30.96
C ASP A 104 -26.41 -20.71 31.50
N ALA A 105 -27.43 -20.77 30.63
CA ALA A 105 -28.84 -20.79 31.01
C ALA A 105 -29.24 -22.01 31.87
N ILE A 106 -28.58 -23.16 31.67
CA ILE A 106 -28.76 -24.36 32.51
C ILE A 106 -27.98 -24.24 33.83
N ALA A 107 -26.85 -23.53 33.82
CA ALA A 107 -25.99 -23.35 34.99
C ALA A 107 -26.45 -22.25 35.95
N VAL A 108 -27.31 -21.31 35.53
CA VAL A 108 -27.93 -20.36 36.47
C VAL A 108 -29.06 -21.06 37.20
N PRO A 109 -28.95 -21.33 38.52
CA PRO A 109 -30.08 -21.83 39.28
C PRO A 109 -31.17 -20.75 39.24
N ALA A 110 -32.38 -21.15 38.83
CA ALA A 110 -33.54 -20.28 38.91
C ALA A 110 -33.82 -20.00 40.39
N GLU A 111 -33.42 -18.81 40.85
CA GLU A 111 -33.83 -18.24 42.14
C GLU A 111 -35.32 -17.88 42.13
#